data_AF-A0A2G9TJ76-F1
#
_entry.id   AF-A0A2G9TJ76-F1
#
_cell.length_a   1.000
_cell.length_b   1.000
_cell.length_c   1.000
_cell.angle_alpha   90.00
_cell.angle_beta   90.00
_cell.angle_gamma   90.00
#
_symmetry.space_group_name_H-M   'P 1'
#
loop_
_entity.id
_entity.type
_entity.pdbx_description
1 polymer ?
#
loop_
_entity_poly.entity_id
_entity_poly.type
_entity_poly.pdbx_seq_one_letter_code
_entity_poly.pdbx_strand_id
1 'polypeptide(L)' 'MRKHFVQVPTSDRVPEGSTVQLHCVAPESDPKAQLTWIKDGVELEKSADSNVIYGNDGSLIISAARLSDSGNYTCEA' A
#
# COMPACT_ATOMS: atom_id res chain seq x y z
N MET A 1 -20.02 20.01 6.92
CA MET A 1 -20.09 19.23 5.66
C MET A 1 -19.77 17.79 6.01
N ARG A 2 -20.73 16.87 5.89
CA ARG A 2 -20.61 15.47 6.33
C ARG A 2 -19.69 14.69 5.38
N LYS A 3 -18.43 14.47 5.76
CA LYS A 3 -17.64 13.39 5.16
C LYS A 3 -17.85 12.16 6.03
N HIS A 4 -18.82 11.34 5.63
CA HIS A 4 -18.93 9.98 6.12
C HIS A 4 -17.59 9.30 5.83
N PHE A 5 -16.93 8.76 6.84
CA PHE A 5 -15.78 7.88 6.63
C PHE A 5 -16.34 6.58 6.03
N VAL A 6 -16.33 6.47 4.69
CA VAL A 6 -16.98 5.37 3.95
C VAL A 6 -16.18 4.06 4.00
N GLN A 7 -14.99 4.04 4.59
CA GLN A 7 -14.33 2.80 4.95
C GLN A 7 -13.36 3.07 6.10
N VAL A 8 -13.63 2.48 7.25
CA VAL A 8 -12.57 2.26 8.24
C VAL A 8 -11.58 1.33 7.55
N PRO A 9 -10.26 1.60 7.53
CA PRO A 9 -9.31 0.66 6.95
C PRO A 9 -9.53 -0.70 7.61
N THR A 10 -10.02 -1.68 6.84
CA THR A 10 -10.24 -3.02 7.39
C THR A 10 -8.88 -3.58 7.73
N SER A 11 -8.61 -3.69 9.03
CA SER A 11 -7.52 -4.50 9.54
C SER A 11 -7.84 -5.96 9.19
N ASP A 12 -7.55 -6.35 7.95
CA ASP A 12 -7.77 -7.71 7.49
C ASP A 12 -6.65 -8.61 7.99
N ARG A 13 -7.04 -9.72 8.63
CA ARG A 13 -6.09 -10.77 9.01
C ARG A 13 -5.85 -11.63 7.78
N VAL A 14 -4.68 -11.45 7.19
CA VAL A 14 -4.23 -12.19 6.04
C VAL A 14 -3.46 -13.44 6.51
N PRO A 15 -3.77 -14.65 6.00
CA PRO A 15 -2.94 -15.83 6.25
C PRO A 15 -1.51 -15.64 5.71
N GLU A 16 -0.52 -16.08 6.48
CA GLU A 16 0.87 -16.10 6.01
C GLU A 16 1.00 -16.86 4.68
N GLY A 17 1.89 -16.37 3.82
CA GLY A 17 2.13 -16.92 2.49
C GLY A 17 1.11 -16.56 1.43
N SER A 18 -0.03 -15.95 1.78
CA SER A 18 -1.00 -15.47 0.80
C SER A 18 -0.60 -14.12 0.18
N THR A 19 -1.11 -13.84 -1.01
CA THR A 19 -0.84 -12.58 -1.72
C THR A 19 -1.77 -11.48 -1.23
N VAL A 20 -1.21 -10.32 -0.93
CA VAL A 20 -1.95 -9.12 -0.52
C VAL A 20 -1.77 -8.04 -1.57
N GLN A 21 -2.86 -7.40 -1.96
CA GLN A 21 -2.83 -6.22 -2.82
C GLN A 21 -3.48 -5.05 -2.10
N LEU A 22 -2.71 -3.99 -1.89
CA LEU A 22 -3.16 -2.72 -1.34
C LEU A 22 -3.33 -1.75 -2.50
N HIS A 23 -4.57 -1.35 -2.76
CA HIS A 23 -4.88 -0.43 -3.84
C HIS A 23 -4.65 1.01 -3.40
N CYS A 24 -3.95 1.79 -4.23
CA CYS A 24 -3.90 3.23 -4.10
C CYS A 24 -3.84 3.86 -5.49
N VAL A 25 -4.62 4.93 -5.68
CA VAL A 25 -4.72 5.64 -6.96
C VAL A 25 -4.20 7.05 -6.74
N ALA A 26 -3.11 7.40 -7.42
CA ALA A 26 -2.60 8.77 -7.41
C ALA A 26 -3.61 9.71 -8.08
N PRO A 27 -3.78 10.95 -7.58
CA PRO A 27 -4.62 11.93 -8.24
C PRO A 27 -4.10 12.25 -9.64
N GLU A 28 -5.04 12.51 -10.55
CA GLU A 28 -4.72 12.96 -11.91
C GLU A 28 -4.00 14.32 -11.82
N SER A 29 -2.75 14.36 -12.28
CA SER A 29 -1.83 15.48 -12.08
C SER A 29 -0.88 15.62 -13.28
N ASP A 30 -0.51 16.87 -13.59
CA ASP A 30 0.49 17.22 -14.60
C ASP A 30 1.48 18.22 -13.98
N PRO A 31 2.75 17.83 -13.71
CA PRO A 31 3.37 16.55 -14.03
C PRO A 31 2.82 15.39 -13.18
N LYS A 32 2.99 14.17 -13.68
CA LYS A 32 2.51 12.94 -13.02
C LYS A 32 3.04 12.84 -11.58
N ALA A 33 2.13 12.82 -10.61
CA ALA A 33 2.45 12.61 -9.19
C ALA A 33 3.16 11.26 -8.98
N GLN A 34 4.15 11.26 -8.08
CA GLN A 34 4.87 10.05 -7.72
C GLN A 34 4.25 9.45 -6.48
N LEU A 35 3.73 8.23 -6.61
CA LEU A 35 3.14 7.52 -5.48
C LEU A 35 4.25 6.85 -4.64
N THR A 36 4.16 7.09 -3.34
CA THR A 36 5.08 6.60 -2.31
C THR A 36 4.30 5.81 -1.28
N TRP A 37 4.82 4.64 -0.91
CA TRP A 37 4.23 3.79 0.13
C TRP A 37 5.03 3.93 1.41
N ILE A 38 4.31 4.08 2.52
CA ILE A 38 4.85 4.25 3.86
C ILE A 38 4.27 3.15 4.74
N LYS A 39 5.13 2.41 5.43
CA LYS A 39 4.75 1.40 6.39
C LYS A 39 5.22 1.81 7.78
N ASP A 40 4.27 1.91 8.72
CA ASP A 40 4.54 2.30 10.11
C ASP A 40 5.35 3.60 10.24
N GLY A 41 5.14 4.53 9.31
CA GLY A 41 5.85 5.81 9.25
C GLY A 41 7.20 5.79 8.53
N VAL A 42 7.62 4.65 7.97
CA VAL A 42 8.86 4.50 7.20
C VAL A 42 8.54 4.27 5.73
N GLU A 43 9.16 5.05 4.84
CA GLU A 43 9.03 4.87 3.40
C GLU A 43 9.56 3.50 2.96
N LEU A 44 8.78 2.81 2.13
CA LEU A 44 9.17 1.54 1.54
C LEU A 44 10.05 1.78 0.31
N GLU A 45 11.26 1.24 0.34
CA GLU A 45 12.15 1.26 -0.80
C GLU A 45 11.68 0.28 -1.89
N LYS A 46 11.53 0.77 -3.12
CA LYS A 46 10.97 -0.01 -4.25
C LYS A 46 11.76 -1.28 -4.61
N SER A 47 13.02 -1.37 -4.20
CA SER A 47 13.94 -2.46 -4.56
C SER A 47 14.50 -3.22 -3.36
N ALA A 48 14.07 -2.91 -2.14
CA ALA A 48 14.65 -3.53 -0.94
C ALA A 48 14.15 -4.96 -0.69
N ASP A 49 12.92 -5.28 -1.12
CA ASP A 49 12.33 -6.62 -0.95
C ASP A 49 11.73 -7.12 -2.27
N SER A 50 12.22 -8.26 -2.75
CA SER A 50 11.71 -8.92 -3.95
C SER A 50 10.30 -9.49 -3.80
N ASN A 51 9.81 -9.61 -2.57
CA ASN A 51 8.44 -10.00 -2.26
C ASN A 51 7.43 -8.87 -2.50
N VAL A 52 7.91 -7.63 -2.63
CA VAL A 52 7.10 -6.42 -2.77
C VAL A 52 7.16 -5.94 -4.21
N ILE A 53 5.99 -5.77 -4.83
CA ILE A 53 5.85 -5.35 -6.23
C ILE A 53 4.98 -4.10 -6.27
N TYR A 54 5.43 -3.08 -7.02
CA TYR A 54 4.68 -1.85 -7.25
C TYR A 54 3.92 -1.96 -8.56
N GLY A 55 2.59 -1.95 -8.48
CA GLY A 55 1.71 -1.93 -9.64
C GLY A 55 1.80 -0.61 -10.40
N ASN A 56 1.56 -0.67 -11.71
CA ASN A 56 1.55 0.52 -12.58
C ASN A 56 0.42 1.52 -12.24
N ASP A 57 -0.62 1.03 -11.56
CA ASP A 57 -1.77 1.77 -11.06
C ASP A 57 -1.50 2.47 -9.72
N GLY A 58 -0.36 2.21 -9.08
CA GLY A 58 -0.03 2.69 -7.73
C GLY A 58 -0.27 1.68 -6.63
N SER A 59 -0.80 0.49 -6.95
CA SER A 59 -1.01 -0.58 -5.97
C SER A 59 0.30 -1.13 -5.40
N LEU A 60 0.31 -1.54 -4.13
CA LEU A 60 1.38 -2.33 -3.52
C LEU A 60 0.95 -3.79 -3.44
N ILE A 61 1.78 -4.70 -3.95
CA ILE A 61 1.51 -6.14 -3.94
C ILE A 61 2.57 -6.83 -3.10
N ILE A 62 2.16 -7.52 -2.04
CA ILE A 62 3.01 -8.42 -1.24
C ILE A 62 2.71 -9.83 -1.71
N SER A 63 3.67 -10.48 -2.37
CA SER A 63 3.45 -11.76 -3.06
C SER A 63 3.16 -12.90 -2.07
N ALA A 64 3.87 -12.93 -0.95
CA ALA A 64 3.67 -13.88 0.14
C ALA A 64 3.76 -13.15 1.48
N ALA A 65 2.63 -12.97 2.16
CA ALA A 65 2.54 -12.24 3.42
C ALA A 65 3.39 -12.89 4.52
N ARG A 66 4.22 -12.09 5.19
CA ARG A 66 5.04 -12.48 6.34
C ARG A 66 4.55 -11.75 7.58
N LEU A 67 4.86 -12.28 8.77
CA LEU A 67 4.61 -11.55 10.01
C LEU A 67 5.30 -10.18 10.03
N SER A 68 6.50 -10.10 9.44
CA SER A 68 7.24 -8.84 9.28
C SER A 68 6.52 -7.83 8.42
N ASP A 69 5.58 -8.24 7.56
CA ASP A 69 4.80 -7.37 6.68
C ASP A 69 3.58 -6.80 7.40
N SER A 70 3.27 -7.25 8.61
CA SER A 70 2.20 -6.63 9.41
C SER A 70 2.57 -5.18 9.74
N GLY A 71 1.61 -4.27 9.61
CA GLY A 71 1.80 -2.85 9.88
C GLY A 71 0.70 -1.99 9.28
N ASN A 72 0.79 -0.69 9.52
CA ASN A 72 -0.09 0.29 8.90
C ASN A 72 0.54 0.82 7.61
N TYR A 73 -0.14 0.61 6.49
CA TYR A 73 0.28 1.05 5.17
C TYR A 73 -0.46 2.31 4.77
N THR A 74 0.29 3.35 4.43
CA THR A 74 -0.20 4.62 3.91
C THR A 74 0.39 4.86 2.53
N CYS A 75 -0.42 5.36 1.61
CA CYS A 75 0.06 5.82 0.31
C CYS A 75 -0.07 7.34 0.21
N GLU A 76 0.98 7.98 -0.29
CA GLU A 76 1.08 9.43 -0.48
C GLU A 76 1.47 9.73 -1.93
N ALA A 77 0.99 10.85 -2.47
CA ALA A 77 1.20 11.30 -3.86
C ALA A 77 1.46 12.80 -3.91
#